data_AF-A0A6J0H020-F1
#
_entry.id   AF-A0A6J0H020-F1
#
_cell.length_a   1.000
_cell.length_b   1.000
_cell.length_c   1.000
_cell.angle_alpha   90.00
_cell.angle_beta   90.00
_cell.angle_gamma   90.00
#
_symmetry.space_group_name_H-M   'P 1'
#
loop_
_entity.id
_entity.type
_entity.pdbx_description
1 polymer ?
#
loop_
_entity_poly.entity_id
_entity_poly.type
_entity_poly.pdbx_seq_one_letter_code
_entity_poly.pdbx_strand_id
1 'polypeptide(L)'
;MAAAPAPPEGDARAVSRPQNGGWWCFLAGLQRPVCLHPTGHQVPELSVISTARGSRGTGCPTGGPAMELGRLEYLQALVTEFQVTDSPEAKEQVLANLANFAYDPKNYEYLRQLQVLDLFLDMLTEDNETLVEFAIGGLCNLCLDKTNKEYILEANGVEPIINCLSSPNEETVVSAVTTLMFLTTPQSRHQTTALPVVECMLRFSLSANKRLSNLATLFLEDYCSPPQVEEARNLSKHTAVGIPLPKD
;
A
#
# COMPACT_ATOMS: atom_id res chain seq x y z
N MET A 1 14.04 7.78 59.13
CA MET A 1 13.71 8.08 57.73
C MET A 1 14.24 6.93 56.90
N ALA A 2 13.40 5.96 56.57
CA ALA A 2 13.78 4.79 55.78
C ALA A 2 13.40 5.03 54.31
N ALA A 3 14.37 4.86 53.42
CA ALA A 3 14.19 4.97 51.97
C ALA A 3 13.28 3.84 51.46
N ALA A 4 12.35 4.19 50.56
CA ALA A 4 11.47 3.22 49.91
C ALA A 4 12.26 2.28 48.98
N PRO A 5 11.87 1.00 48.85
CA PRO A 5 12.51 0.07 47.93
C PRO A 5 12.17 0.41 46.48
N ALA A 6 13.14 0.22 45.59
CA ALA A 6 12.98 0.36 44.15
C ALA A 6 11.92 -0.63 43.61
N PRO A 7 11.16 -0.26 42.55
CA PRO A 7 10.18 -1.16 41.95
C PRO A 7 10.87 -2.36 41.29
N PRO A 8 10.22 -3.54 41.26
CA PRO A 8 10.77 -4.70 40.58
C PRO A 8 10.86 -4.45 39.07
N GLU A 9 12.01 -4.81 38.48
CA GLU A 9 12.19 -4.88 37.03
C GLU A 9 11.17 -5.86 36.45
N GLY A 10 10.08 -5.30 35.92
CA GLY A 10 9.02 -6.04 35.25
C GLY A 10 9.51 -6.52 33.90
N ASP A 11 9.70 -7.83 33.84
CA ASP A 11 9.90 -8.69 32.67
C ASP A 11 9.23 -8.12 31.39
N ALA A 12 10.02 -7.37 30.62
CA ALA A 12 9.66 -7.01 29.26
C ALA A 12 9.71 -8.30 28.46
N ARG A 13 8.55 -9.00 28.39
CA ARG A 13 8.32 -10.03 27.38
C ARG A 13 8.60 -9.40 26.03
N ALA A 14 9.81 -9.62 25.54
CA ALA A 14 10.18 -9.39 24.17
C ALA A 14 9.18 -10.18 23.34
N VAL A 15 8.24 -9.47 22.72
CA VAL A 15 7.41 -10.02 21.66
C VAL A 15 8.39 -10.37 20.56
N SER A 16 8.74 -11.66 20.49
CA SER A 16 9.64 -12.20 19.49
C SER A 16 9.07 -11.88 18.11
N ARG A 17 9.63 -10.85 17.47
CA ARG A 17 9.40 -10.55 16.06
C ARG A 17 9.69 -11.82 15.25
N PRO A 18 8.79 -12.29 14.37
CA PRO A 18 9.11 -13.41 13.50
C PRO A 18 10.25 -12.98 12.57
N GLN A 19 11.37 -13.70 12.67
CA GLN A 19 12.49 -13.55 11.76
C GLN A 19 12.07 -14.08 10.38
N ASN A 20 12.19 -13.22 9.37
CA ASN A 20 12.32 -13.53 7.95
C ASN A 20 11.35 -14.56 7.34
N GLY A 21 10.33 -14.08 6.61
CA GLY A 21 9.69 -14.85 5.53
C GLY A 21 8.16 -14.87 5.47
N GLY A 22 7.46 -14.59 6.58
CA GLY A 22 6.00 -14.83 6.67
C GLY A 22 5.11 -13.83 5.92
N TRP A 23 5.53 -12.57 5.82
CA TRP A 23 4.76 -11.51 5.15
C TRP A 23 4.91 -11.57 3.62
N TRP A 24 6.01 -12.12 3.14
CA TRP A 24 6.33 -12.21 1.71
C TRP A 24 5.38 -13.13 0.94
N CYS A 25 4.85 -14.19 1.57
CA CYS A 25 3.82 -15.04 0.96
C CYS A 25 2.43 -14.36 0.88
N PHE A 26 2.14 -13.37 1.74
CA PHE A 26 0.85 -12.68 1.76
C PHE A 26 0.71 -11.66 0.62
N LEU A 27 1.80 -11.00 0.21
CA LEU A 27 1.84 -10.09 -0.96
C LEU A 27 1.94 -10.85 -2.29
N ALA A 28 2.56 -12.02 -2.34
CA ALA A 28 2.66 -12.82 -3.57
C ALA A 28 1.30 -13.36 -4.07
N GLY A 29 0.31 -13.52 -3.17
CA GLY A 29 -1.04 -13.96 -3.52
C GLY A 29 -1.98 -12.84 -4.01
N LEU A 30 -1.53 -11.58 -3.95
CA LEU A 30 -2.26 -10.36 -4.32
C LEU A 30 -2.10 -10.00 -5.80
N GLN A 31 -0.96 -10.31 -6.41
CA GLN A 31 -0.80 -10.18 -7.86
C GLN A 31 -1.46 -11.38 -8.55
N ARG A 32 -2.72 -11.24 -8.97
CA ARG A 32 -3.13 -11.94 -10.19
C ARG A 32 -2.15 -11.51 -11.29
N PRO A 33 -1.66 -12.43 -12.15
CA PRO A 33 -0.98 -11.99 -13.35
C PRO A 33 -1.96 -11.07 -14.09
N VAL A 34 -1.59 -9.80 -14.24
CA VAL A 34 -2.25 -8.95 -15.22
C VAL A 34 -1.95 -9.61 -16.56
N CYS A 35 -2.90 -10.43 -17.03
CA CYS A 35 -2.89 -10.93 -18.38
C CYS A 35 -3.01 -9.70 -19.26
N LEU A 36 -1.87 -9.18 -19.70
CA LEU A 36 -1.77 -8.28 -20.84
C LEU A 36 -2.47 -8.98 -22.00
N HIS A 37 -3.75 -8.70 -22.22
CA HIS A 37 -4.36 -9.06 -23.48
C HIS A 37 -3.73 -8.17 -24.53
N PRO A 38 -3.15 -8.74 -25.60
CA PRO A 38 -2.67 -7.95 -26.72
C PRO A 38 -3.90 -7.48 -27.51
N THR A 39 -4.62 -6.47 -27.00
CA THR A 39 -5.48 -5.68 -27.86
C THR A 39 -4.56 -4.83 -28.71
N GLY A 40 -4.51 -5.13 -30.01
CA GLY A 40 -3.60 -4.58 -31.01
C GLY A 40 -3.77 -3.08 -31.24
N HIS A 41 -3.42 -2.27 -30.24
CA HIS A 41 -3.03 -0.89 -30.43
C HIS A 41 -1.55 -0.78 -30.07
N GLN A 42 -0.77 -0.47 -31.09
CA GLN A 42 0.60 -0.04 -30.98
C GLN A 42 0.68 1.00 -29.86
N VAL A 43 1.40 0.65 -28.80
CA VAL A 43 2.13 1.64 -27.99
C VAL A 43 2.83 2.54 -29.02
N PRO A 44 2.61 3.87 -29.02
CA PRO A 44 3.28 4.72 -29.98
C PRO A 44 4.78 4.48 -29.83
N GLU A 45 5.37 3.99 -30.91
CA GLU A 45 6.80 3.77 -31.03
C GLU A 45 7.46 5.11 -30.72
N LEU A 46 8.15 5.19 -29.57
CA LEU A 46 9.01 6.31 -29.18
C LEU A 46 10.17 6.41 -30.18
N SER A 47 9.85 6.87 -31.38
CA SER A 47 10.73 7.03 -32.54
C SER A 47 11.38 8.41 -32.57
N VAL A 48 11.59 9.02 -31.40
CA VAL A 48 12.29 10.31 -31.26
C VAL A 48 13.44 10.23 -30.25
N ILE A 49 14.19 9.13 -30.24
CA ILE A 49 15.57 9.12 -29.75
C ILE A 49 16.43 8.27 -30.69
N SER A 50 16.61 8.75 -31.92
CA SER A 50 17.66 8.24 -32.82
C SER A 50 18.85 9.19 -32.77
N THR A 51 19.99 8.73 -32.24
CA THR A 51 21.24 8.53 -33.01
C THR A 51 22.39 8.19 -32.06
N ALA A 52 22.78 6.92 -31.96
CA ALA A 52 24.17 6.54 -31.76
C ALA A 52 24.38 5.07 -32.21
N ARG A 53 24.85 4.90 -33.45
CA ARG A 53 25.25 3.60 -34.02
C ARG A 53 26.78 3.50 -33.98
N GLY A 54 27.28 2.41 -33.42
CA GLY A 54 28.70 1.97 -33.45
C GLY A 54 29.30 1.95 -32.04
N SER A 55 29.89 0.87 -31.51
CA SER A 55 30.58 -0.26 -32.13
C SER A 55 30.71 -1.41 -31.14
N ARG A 56 30.89 -2.63 -31.66
CA ARG A 56 31.15 -3.89 -30.95
C ARG A 56 32.19 -3.76 -29.83
N GLY A 57 31.88 -4.29 -28.65
CA GLY A 57 32.82 -4.51 -27.55
C GLY A 57 32.17 -5.32 -26.44
N THR A 58 32.64 -6.55 -26.25
CA THR A 58 32.30 -7.45 -25.15
C THR A 58 32.70 -6.83 -23.82
N GLY A 59 31.73 -6.58 -22.95
CA GLY A 59 31.96 -6.15 -21.58
C GLY A 59 30.63 -6.06 -20.84
N CYS A 60 30.42 -6.94 -19.87
CA CYS A 60 29.31 -6.84 -18.94
C CYS A 60 29.51 -5.55 -18.11
N PRO A 61 28.62 -4.55 -18.16
CA PRO A 61 28.77 -3.36 -17.33
C PRO A 61 28.15 -3.67 -15.96
N THR A 62 29.01 -3.79 -14.97
CA THR A 62 28.67 -3.42 -13.59
C THR A 62 28.04 -2.01 -13.63
N GLY A 63 26.86 -1.85 -13.02
CA GLY A 63 25.99 -0.66 -13.13
C GLY A 63 26.76 0.67 -13.09
N GLY A 64 26.68 1.40 -14.21
CA GLY A 64 27.21 2.77 -14.34
C GLY A 64 26.07 3.79 -14.54
N PRO A 65 26.39 5.10 -14.46
CA PRO A 65 25.42 6.21 -14.46
C PRO A 65 24.52 6.28 -15.72
N ALA A 66 24.93 5.68 -16.84
CA ALA A 66 24.11 5.63 -18.05
C ALA A 66 22.88 4.70 -17.93
N MET A 67 22.96 3.64 -17.13
CA MET A 67 21.83 2.74 -16.89
C MET A 67 20.82 3.35 -15.90
N GLU A 68 21.30 4.16 -14.96
CA GLU A 68 20.48 4.91 -14.02
C GLU A 68 19.71 6.03 -14.72
N LEU A 69 20.36 6.74 -15.65
CA LEU A 69 19.74 7.77 -16.46
C LEU A 69 18.56 7.23 -17.29
N GLY A 70 18.75 6.08 -17.97
CA GLY A 70 17.69 5.47 -18.77
C GLY A 70 16.50 4.98 -17.94
N ARG A 71 16.72 4.59 -16.68
CA ARG A 71 15.64 4.17 -15.77
C ARG A 71 14.81 5.38 -15.32
N LEU A 72 15.46 6.46 -14.90
CA LEU A 72 14.78 7.69 -14.52
C LEU A 72 13.98 8.25 -15.69
N GLU A 73 14.56 8.32 -16.88
CA GLU A 73 13.88 8.77 -18.11
C GLU A 73 12.63 7.93 -18.41
N TYR A 74 12.71 6.61 -18.26
CA TYR A 74 11.56 5.73 -18.48
C TYR A 74 10.44 5.95 -17.46
N LEU A 75 10.77 6.07 -16.17
CA LEU A 75 9.77 6.36 -15.14
C LEU A 75 9.16 7.75 -15.32
N GLN A 76 9.96 8.75 -15.73
CA GLN A 76 9.47 10.08 -16.07
C GLN A 76 8.51 10.05 -17.27
N ALA A 77 8.81 9.23 -18.28
CA ALA A 77 7.93 9.07 -19.44
C ALA A 77 6.56 8.50 -19.04
N LEU A 78 6.52 7.54 -18.10
CA LEU A 78 5.27 7.02 -17.54
C LEU A 78 4.49 8.11 -16.81
N VAL A 79 5.12 8.86 -15.90
CA VAL A 79 4.45 9.96 -15.17
C VAL A 79 3.91 11.01 -16.15
N THR A 80 4.68 11.33 -17.19
CA THR A 80 4.26 12.28 -18.24
C THR A 80 3.05 11.74 -19.00
N GLU A 81 3.07 10.48 -19.43
CA GLU A 81 1.94 9.84 -20.12
C GLU A 81 0.68 9.90 -19.27
N PHE A 82 0.77 9.58 -17.98
CA PHE A 82 -0.37 9.65 -17.05
C PHE A 82 -1.01 11.05 -17.02
N GLN A 83 -0.18 12.09 -17.04
CA GLN A 83 -0.61 13.49 -16.95
C GLN A 83 -1.23 14.02 -18.24
N VAL A 84 -0.76 13.58 -19.40
CA VAL A 84 -1.15 14.14 -20.70
C VAL A 84 -2.21 13.33 -21.43
N THR A 85 -2.38 12.06 -21.09
CA THR A 85 -3.33 11.17 -21.79
C THR A 85 -4.77 11.43 -21.35
N ASP A 86 -5.68 11.45 -22.31
CA ASP A 86 -7.13 11.51 -22.07
C ASP A 86 -7.77 10.12 -22.00
N SER A 87 -7.02 9.04 -22.29
CA SER A 87 -7.53 7.66 -22.23
C SER A 87 -7.54 7.14 -20.79
N PRO A 88 -8.71 6.78 -20.22
CA PRO A 88 -8.79 6.14 -18.91
C PRO A 88 -7.98 4.85 -18.83
N GLU A 89 -8.02 4.03 -19.88
CA GLU A 89 -7.31 2.76 -19.95
C GLU A 89 -5.79 2.95 -19.95
N ALA A 90 -5.30 3.99 -20.64
CA ALA A 90 -3.89 4.35 -20.61
C ALA A 90 -3.45 4.79 -19.21
N LYS A 91 -4.27 5.59 -18.51
CA LYS A 91 -4.00 5.97 -17.11
C LYS A 91 -3.91 4.76 -16.20
N GLU A 92 -4.88 3.84 -16.29
CA GLU A 92 -4.88 2.60 -15.51
C GLU A 92 -3.62 1.77 -15.76
N GLN A 93 -3.25 1.57 -17.03
CA GLN A 93 -2.07 0.79 -17.40
C GLN A 93 -0.76 1.44 -16.91
N VAL A 94 -0.66 2.77 -17.01
CA VAL A 94 0.50 3.51 -16.52
C VAL A 94 0.61 3.42 -15.00
N LEU A 95 -0.51 3.61 -14.28
CA LEU A 95 -0.53 3.55 -12.82
C LEU A 95 -0.21 2.14 -12.31
N ALA A 96 -0.73 1.10 -12.97
CA ALA A 96 -0.38 -0.30 -12.70
C ALA A 96 1.12 -0.55 -12.87
N ASN A 97 1.74 -0.01 -13.93
CA ASN A 97 3.18 -0.14 -14.15
C ASN A 97 3.97 0.53 -13.02
N LEU A 98 3.61 1.76 -12.64
CA LEU A 98 4.23 2.46 -11.53
C LEU A 98 4.09 1.68 -10.20
N ALA A 99 2.92 1.12 -9.91
CA ALA A 99 2.67 0.32 -8.71
C ALA A 99 3.52 -0.97 -8.68
N ASN A 100 3.72 -1.61 -9.84
CA ASN A 100 4.61 -2.76 -9.98
C ASN A 100 6.09 -2.36 -9.78
N PHE A 101 6.53 -1.23 -10.32
CA PHE A 101 7.89 -0.73 -10.10
C PHE A 101 8.15 -0.30 -8.66
N ALA A 102 7.11 0.10 -7.94
CA ALA A 102 7.15 0.44 -6.52
C ALA A 102 7.47 -0.75 -5.60
N TYR A 103 7.52 -1.97 -6.12
CA TYR A 103 7.98 -3.14 -5.37
C TYR A 103 9.51 -3.23 -5.23
N ASP A 104 10.27 -2.71 -6.20
CA ASP A 104 11.75 -2.78 -6.19
C ASP A 104 12.36 -1.55 -5.48
N PRO A 105 13.08 -1.71 -4.36
CA PRO A 105 13.72 -0.60 -3.65
C PRO A 105 14.68 0.25 -4.50
N LYS A 106 15.24 -0.32 -5.58
CA LYS A 106 16.08 0.42 -6.53
C LYS A 106 15.34 1.58 -7.21
N ASN A 107 14.01 1.56 -7.21
CA ASN A 107 13.19 2.60 -7.81
C ASN A 107 12.78 3.69 -6.83
N TYR A 108 12.96 3.51 -5.52
CA TYR A 108 12.37 4.41 -4.51
C TYR A 108 12.86 5.85 -4.63
N GLU A 109 14.16 6.07 -4.88
CA GLU A 109 14.69 7.41 -5.07
C GLU A 109 14.09 8.10 -6.31
N TYR A 110 13.98 7.38 -7.42
CA TYR A 110 13.37 7.91 -8.63
C TYR A 110 11.88 8.19 -8.44
N LEU A 111 11.14 7.28 -7.80
CA LEU A 111 9.70 7.45 -7.55
C LEU A 111 9.42 8.64 -6.63
N ARG A 112 10.30 8.92 -5.65
CA ARG A 112 10.24 10.15 -4.85
C ARG A 112 10.56 11.39 -5.69
N GLN A 113 11.64 11.35 -6.47
CA GLN A 113 12.04 12.47 -7.33
C GLN A 113 10.94 12.84 -8.33
N LEU A 114 10.20 11.84 -8.81
CA LEU A 114 9.09 11.98 -9.76
C LEU A 114 7.72 12.20 -9.09
N GLN A 115 7.68 12.39 -7.77
CA GLN A 115 6.44 12.63 -7.01
C GLN A 115 5.37 11.54 -7.20
N VAL A 116 5.77 10.29 -7.40
CA VAL A 116 4.82 9.18 -7.61
C VAL A 116 4.03 8.87 -6.33
N LEU A 117 4.56 9.19 -5.15
CA LEU A 117 3.79 9.08 -3.90
C LEU A 117 2.61 10.04 -3.89
N ASP A 118 2.81 11.30 -4.29
CA ASP A 118 1.73 12.30 -4.40
C ASP A 118 0.70 11.83 -5.44
N LEU A 119 1.18 11.37 -6.59
CA LEU A 119 0.33 10.80 -7.63
C LEU A 119 -0.57 9.67 -7.09
N PHE A 120 -0.02 8.71 -6.34
CA PHE A 120 -0.83 7.65 -5.76
C PHE A 120 -1.82 8.18 -4.71
N LEU A 121 -1.41 9.13 -3.86
CA LEU A 121 -2.31 9.70 -2.86
C LEU A 121 -3.50 10.42 -3.50
N ASP A 122 -3.27 11.19 -4.56
CA ASP A 122 -4.33 11.86 -5.32
C ASP A 122 -5.34 10.85 -5.88
N MET A 123 -4.83 9.74 -6.44
CA MET A 123 -5.65 8.69 -7.04
C MET A 123 -6.52 7.91 -6.05
N LEU A 124 -6.25 7.97 -4.73
CA LEU A 124 -7.11 7.33 -3.72
C LEU A 124 -8.49 8.01 -3.61
N THR A 125 -8.65 9.21 -4.16
CA THR A 125 -9.88 10.01 -4.08
C THR A 125 -10.67 10.08 -5.38
N GLU A 126 -10.19 9.39 -6.42
CA GLU A 126 -10.86 9.32 -7.72
C GLU A 126 -12.04 8.33 -7.71
N ASP A 127 -13.01 8.57 -8.58
CA ASP A 127 -14.18 7.68 -8.75
C ASP A 127 -13.82 6.35 -9.46
N ASN A 128 -12.70 6.31 -10.18
CA ASN A 128 -12.27 5.11 -10.88
C ASN A 128 -11.65 4.09 -9.90
N GLU A 129 -12.42 3.04 -9.57
CA GLU A 129 -12.01 1.98 -8.64
C GLU A 129 -10.71 1.27 -9.04
N THR A 130 -10.42 1.14 -10.34
CA THR A 130 -9.18 0.55 -10.84
C THR A 130 -7.97 1.43 -10.52
N LEU A 131 -8.10 2.75 -10.67
CA LEU A 131 -7.04 3.69 -10.29
C LEU A 131 -6.79 3.66 -8.79
N VAL A 132 -7.86 3.63 -7.99
CA VAL A 132 -7.78 3.51 -6.53
C VAL A 132 -7.06 2.21 -6.14
N GLU A 133 -7.41 1.07 -6.74
CA GLU A 133 -6.78 -0.23 -6.48
C GLU A 133 -5.27 -0.20 -6.74
N PHE A 134 -4.85 0.29 -7.91
CA PHE A 134 -3.43 0.38 -8.25
C PHE A 134 -2.68 1.38 -7.37
N ALA A 135 -3.31 2.50 -7.03
CA ALA A 135 -2.72 3.50 -6.15
C ALA A 135 -2.47 2.98 -4.74
N ILE A 136 -3.46 2.33 -4.11
CA ILE A 136 -3.26 1.77 -2.77
C ILE A 136 -2.25 0.61 -2.80
N GLY A 137 -2.23 -0.19 -3.86
CA GLY A 137 -1.21 -1.23 -4.05
C GLY A 137 0.21 -0.65 -4.16
N GLY A 138 0.36 0.44 -4.91
CA GLY A 138 1.62 1.19 -5.01
C GLY A 138 2.09 1.76 -3.67
N LEU A 139 1.20 2.40 -2.91
CA LEU A 139 1.51 2.91 -1.57
C LEU A 139 1.85 1.80 -0.58
N CYS A 140 1.13 0.68 -0.63
CA CYS A 140 1.42 -0.50 0.19
C CYS A 140 2.84 -1.01 -0.05
N ASN A 141 3.30 -1.03 -1.30
CA ASN A 141 4.67 -1.41 -1.65
C ASN A 141 5.70 -0.38 -1.16
N LEU A 142 5.43 0.92 -1.32
CA LEU A 142 6.37 1.99 -0.97
C LEU A 142 6.55 2.17 0.54
N CYS A 143 5.49 2.00 1.32
CA CYS A 143 5.51 2.27 2.77
C CYS A 143 6.35 1.27 3.59
N LEU A 144 6.92 0.25 2.95
CA LEU A 144 7.94 -0.63 3.53
C LEU A 144 9.27 0.10 3.77
N ASP A 145 9.58 1.13 2.96
CA ASP A 145 10.71 2.01 3.16
C ASP A 145 10.43 3.07 4.22
N LYS A 146 11.45 3.38 5.04
CA LYS A 146 11.32 4.36 6.12
C LYS A 146 11.01 5.76 5.58
N THR A 147 11.76 6.20 4.57
CA THR A 147 11.61 7.55 4.01
C THR A 147 10.24 7.74 3.35
N ASN A 148 9.80 6.74 2.56
CA ASN A 148 8.48 6.77 1.95
C ASN A 148 7.36 6.74 3.00
N LYS A 149 7.52 5.95 4.07
CA LYS A 149 6.56 5.91 5.17
C LYS A 149 6.42 7.26 5.86
N GLU A 150 7.54 7.89 6.20
CA GLU A 150 7.55 9.23 6.82
C GLU A 150 6.86 10.25 5.90
N TYR A 151 7.17 10.21 4.60
CA TYR A 151 6.52 11.06 3.60
C TYR A 151 4.99 10.88 3.57
N ILE A 152 4.49 9.65 3.50
CA ILE A 152 3.03 9.37 3.47
C ILE A 152 2.34 9.92 4.72
N LEU A 153 2.98 9.78 5.89
CA LEU A 153 2.43 10.30 7.15
C LEU A 153 2.41 11.83 7.17
N GLU A 154 3.48 12.49 6.71
CA GLU A 154 3.58 13.94 6.64
C GLU A 154 2.61 14.56 5.61
N ALA A 155 2.31 13.82 4.55
CA ALA A 155 1.34 14.21 3.52
C ALA A 155 -0.14 13.98 3.94
N ASN A 156 -0.42 13.68 5.22
CA ASN A 156 -1.75 13.31 5.71
C ASN A 156 -2.39 12.11 5.00
N GLY A 157 -1.58 11.21 4.44
CA GLY A 157 -2.06 10.09 3.61
C GLY A 157 -2.86 9.03 4.35
N VAL A 158 -2.87 9.04 5.69
CA VAL A 158 -3.61 8.03 6.47
C VAL A 158 -5.13 8.15 6.28
N GLU A 159 -5.66 9.37 6.16
CA GLU A 159 -7.11 9.57 5.98
C GLU A 159 -7.66 8.98 4.66
N PRO A 160 -7.09 9.28 3.47
CA PRO A 160 -7.56 8.66 2.24
C PRO A 160 -7.36 7.13 2.24
N ILE A 161 -6.32 6.61 2.89
CA ILE A 161 -6.12 5.16 3.05
C ILE A 161 -7.22 4.53 3.92
N ILE A 162 -7.68 5.21 4.98
CA ILE A 162 -8.83 4.75 5.79
C ILE A 162 -10.09 4.72 4.94
N ASN A 163 -10.31 5.71 4.05
CA ASN A 163 -11.49 5.74 3.19
C ASN A 163 -11.55 4.52 2.25
N CYS A 164 -10.40 4.01 1.79
CA CYS A 164 -10.30 2.79 0.99
C CYS A 164 -10.86 1.53 1.70
N LEU A 165 -11.00 1.53 3.05
CA LEU A 165 -11.64 0.42 3.77
C LEU A 165 -13.13 0.26 3.42
N SER A 166 -13.77 1.30 2.86
CA SER A 166 -15.18 1.23 2.43
C SER A 166 -15.34 0.79 0.97
N SER A 167 -14.24 0.47 0.27
CA SER A 167 -14.28 0.06 -1.13
C SER A 167 -15.08 -1.23 -1.31
N PRO A 168 -15.88 -1.36 -2.40
CA PRO A 168 -16.51 -2.62 -2.78
C PRO A 168 -15.50 -3.64 -3.32
N ASN A 169 -14.29 -3.21 -3.67
CA ASN A 169 -13.22 -4.06 -4.16
C ASN A 169 -12.39 -4.62 -3.00
N GLU A 170 -12.49 -5.94 -2.78
CA GLU A 170 -11.78 -6.63 -1.69
C GLU A 170 -10.25 -6.47 -1.77
N GLU A 171 -9.66 -6.34 -2.96
CA GLU A 171 -8.21 -6.14 -3.11
C GLU A 171 -7.76 -4.76 -2.64
N THR A 172 -8.59 -3.75 -2.89
CA THR A 172 -8.40 -2.40 -2.35
C THR A 172 -8.47 -2.43 -0.83
N VAL A 173 -9.47 -3.10 -0.26
CA VAL A 173 -9.62 -3.22 1.20
C VAL A 173 -8.42 -3.94 1.82
N VAL A 174 -7.98 -5.06 1.25
CA VAL A 174 -6.81 -5.79 1.80
C VAL A 174 -5.53 -4.95 1.72
N SER A 175 -5.32 -4.23 0.62
CA SER A 175 -4.19 -3.32 0.48
C SER A 175 -4.25 -2.18 1.49
N ALA A 176 -5.44 -1.61 1.73
CA ALA A 176 -5.64 -0.57 2.72
C ALA A 176 -5.36 -1.05 4.16
N VAL A 177 -5.90 -2.21 4.56
CA VAL A 177 -5.63 -2.80 5.88
C VAL A 177 -4.12 -3.03 6.05
N THR A 178 -3.47 -3.62 5.05
CA THR A 178 -2.03 -3.90 5.09
C THR A 178 -1.21 -2.62 5.19
N THR A 179 -1.56 -1.60 4.41
CA THR A 179 -0.90 -0.29 4.45
C THR A 179 -1.06 0.36 5.81
N LEU A 180 -2.25 0.31 6.44
CA LEU A 180 -2.46 0.82 7.80
C LEU A 180 -1.60 0.09 8.84
N MET A 181 -1.40 -1.22 8.71
CA MET A 181 -0.48 -1.96 9.60
C MET A 181 0.94 -1.42 9.47
N PHE A 182 1.43 -1.21 8.24
CA PHE A 182 2.78 -0.69 8.00
C PHE A 182 2.94 0.77 8.41
N LEU A 183 1.89 1.58 8.26
CA LEU A 183 1.86 2.97 8.68
C LEU A 183 1.63 3.14 10.18
N THR A 184 1.31 2.09 10.94
CA THR A 184 1.10 2.21 12.39
C THR A 184 2.43 2.40 13.13
N THR A 185 2.69 3.64 13.51
CA THR A 185 3.85 4.09 14.29
C THR A 185 3.36 4.73 15.61
N PRO A 186 4.22 5.00 16.60
CA PRO A 186 3.80 5.76 17.79
C PRO A 186 3.10 7.09 17.45
N GLN A 187 3.51 7.76 16.37
CA GLN A 187 3.00 9.05 15.92
C GLN A 187 1.61 8.91 15.28
N SER A 188 1.39 7.88 14.46
CA SER A 188 0.17 7.71 13.66
C SER A 188 -0.85 6.74 14.27
N ARG A 189 -0.50 6.00 15.33
CA ARG A 189 -1.36 4.96 15.94
C ARG A 189 -2.76 5.48 16.28
N HIS A 190 -2.87 6.70 16.81
CA HIS A 190 -4.16 7.27 17.18
C HIS A 190 -5.13 7.39 15.99
N GLN A 191 -4.60 7.59 14.78
CA GLN A 191 -5.38 7.66 13.54
C GLN A 191 -5.56 6.29 12.91
N THR A 192 -4.49 5.50 12.79
CA THR A 192 -4.55 4.17 12.14
C THR A 192 -5.38 3.17 12.93
N THR A 193 -5.55 3.35 14.24
CA THR A 193 -6.43 2.51 15.08
C THR A 193 -7.62 3.28 15.63
N ALA A 194 -8.05 4.37 14.99
CA ALA A 194 -9.26 5.08 15.38
C ALA A 194 -10.48 4.11 15.44
N LEU A 195 -11.45 4.37 16.32
CA LEU A 195 -12.59 3.48 16.55
C LEU A 195 -13.29 3.00 15.25
N PRO A 196 -13.57 3.87 14.25
CA PRO A 196 -14.16 3.41 12.98
C PRO A 196 -13.31 2.37 12.24
N VAL A 197 -11.98 2.48 12.32
CA VAL A 197 -11.07 1.49 11.73
C VAL A 197 -11.19 0.17 12.47
N VAL A 198 -11.21 0.20 13.81
CA VAL A 198 -11.35 -1.02 14.64
C VAL A 198 -12.71 -1.71 14.39
N GLU A 199 -13.79 -0.94 14.20
CA GLU A 199 -15.10 -1.48 13.79
C GLU A 199 -15.04 -2.17 12.42
N CYS A 200 -14.37 -1.56 11.44
CA CYS A 200 -14.12 -2.22 10.15
C CYS A 200 -13.35 -3.53 10.31
N MET A 201 -12.28 -3.56 11.12
CA MET A 201 -11.52 -4.80 11.35
C MET A 201 -12.36 -5.87 12.03
N LEU A 202 -13.22 -5.51 12.99
CA LEU A 202 -14.17 -6.46 13.58
C LEU A 202 -15.12 -7.04 12.53
N ARG A 203 -15.65 -6.22 11.62
CA ARG A 203 -16.50 -6.69 10.52
C ARG A 203 -15.71 -7.60 9.57
N PHE A 204 -14.52 -7.19 9.15
CA PHE A 204 -13.67 -7.95 8.23
C PHE A 204 -13.19 -9.28 8.82
N SER A 205 -12.99 -9.36 10.14
CA SER A 205 -12.63 -10.61 10.83
C SER A 205 -13.68 -11.72 10.66
N LEU A 206 -14.93 -11.35 10.32
CA LEU A 206 -16.05 -12.25 10.06
C LEU A 206 -16.26 -12.54 8.56
N SER A 207 -15.43 -11.98 7.68
CA SER A 207 -15.54 -12.17 6.23
C SER A 207 -15.33 -13.64 5.83
N ALA A 208 -16.02 -14.06 4.77
CA ALA A 208 -15.79 -15.36 4.14
C ALA A 208 -14.42 -15.41 3.42
N ASN A 209 -13.89 -14.26 3.00
CA ASN A 209 -12.55 -14.15 2.43
C ASN A 209 -11.50 -14.38 3.54
N LYS A 210 -10.86 -15.56 3.50
CA LYS A 210 -9.88 -15.98 4.51
C LYS A 210 -8.67 -15.06 4.63
N ARG A 211 -8.23 -14.45 3.53
CA ARG A 211 -7.10 -13.52 3.56
C ARG A 211 -7.48 -12.26 4.33
N LEU A 212 -8.63 -11.66 3.99
CA LEU A 212 -9.13 -10.47 4.66
C LEU A 212 -9.46 -10.74 6.14
N SER A 213 -10.13 -11.86 6.45
CA SER A 213 -10.48 -12.21 7.83
C SER A 213 -9.25 -12.42 8.71
N ASN A 214 -8.22 -13.11 8.18
CA ASN A 214 -6.97 -13.33 8.91
C ASN A 214 -6.21 -12.02 9.13
N LEU A 215 -6.12 -11.18 8.09
CA LEU A 215 -5.42 -9.90 8.18
C LEU A 215 -6.08 -8.96 9.20
N ALA A 216 -7.41 -8.88 9.18
CA ALA A 216 -8.16 -8.08 10.15
C ALA A 216 -8.02 -8.62 11.58
N THR A 217 -7.98 -9.95 11.75
CA THR A 217 -7.72 -10.57 13.06
C THR A 217 -6.33 -10.19 13.58
N LEU A 218 -5.29 -10.31 12.74
CA LEU A 218 -3.94 -9.88 13.09
C LEU A 218 -3.88 -8.39 13.42
N PHE A 219 -4.60 -7.55 12.68
CA PHE A 219 -4.68 -6.13 12.98
C PHE A 219 -5.21 -5.87 14.39
N LEU A 220 -6.31 -6.52 14.76
CA LEU A 220 -6.94 -6.39 16.07
C LEU A 220 -6.03 -6.89 17.20
N GLU A 221 -5.30 -7.98 16.98
CA GLU A 221 -4.42 -8.59 17.97
C GLU A 221 -3.12 -7.80 18.19
N ASP A 222 -2.51 -7.31 17.11
CA ASP A 222 -1.17 -6.71 17.18
C ASP A 222 -1.17 -5.19 17.39
N TYR A 223 -2.23 -4.50 16.97
CA TYR A 223 -2.25 -3.02 16.92
C TYR A 223 -3.30 -2.37 17.83
N CYS A 224 -4.32 -3.12 18.25
CA CYS A 224 -5.42 -2.60 19.08
C CYS A 224 -5.31 -3.06 20.54
N SER A 225 -5.80 -2.25 21.48
CA SER A 225 -5.88 -2.66 22.88
C SER A 225 -7.19 -3.40 23.18
N PRO A 226 -7.24 -4.36 24.13
CA PRO A 226 -8.49 -5.05 24.48
C PRO A 226 -9.66 -4.12 24.85
N PRO A 227 -9.47 -3.03 25.62
CA PRO A 227 -10.55 -2.08 25.90
C PRO A 227 -11.10 -1.40 24.63
N GLN A 228 -10.22 -1.01 23.71
CA GLN A 228 -10.59 -0.38 22.44
C GLN A 228 -11.39 -1.33 21.54
N VAL A 229 -10.97 -2.61 21.48
CA VAL A 229 -11.71 -3.64 20.73
C VAL A 229 -13.08 -3.89 21.33
N GLU A 230 -13.19 -3.92 22.67
CA GLU A 230 -14.47 -4.08 23.35
C GLU A 230 -15.41 -2.88 23.17
N GLU A 231 -14.86 -1.66 23.20
CA GLU A 231 -15.59 -0.42 22.90
C GLU A 231 -16.19 -0.46 21.49
N ALA A 232 -15.37 -0.74 20.46
CA ALA A 232 -15.82 -0.87 19.07
C ALA A 232 -16.88 -1.98 18.90
N ARG A 233 -16.72 -3.10 19.62
CA ARG A 233 -17.68 -4.21 19.60
C ARG A 233 -19.04 -3.81 20.16
N ASN A 234 -19.08 -2.98 21.20
CA ASN A 234 -20.32 -2.54 21.83
C ASN A 234 -21.05 -1.48 21.01
N LEU A 235 -20.31 -0.58 20.35
CA LEU A 235 -20.88 0.36 19.38
C LEU A 235 -21.57 -0.37 18.23
N SER A 236 -20.90 -1.36 17.64
CA SER A 236 -21.45 -2.18 16.55
C SER A 236 -22.75 -2.92 16.94
N LYS A 237 -22.91 -3.31 18.21
CA LYS A 237 -24.16 -3.93 18.72
C LYS A 237 -25.29 -2.90 18.89
N HIS A 238 -24.97 -1.63 19.13
CA HIS A 238 -25.96 -0.57 19.35
C HIS A 238 -26.45 0.07 18.05
N THR A 239 -25.68 0.02 16.97
CA THR A 239 -26.14 0.36 15.61
C THR A 239 -26.97 -0.75 14.95
N ALA A 240 -26.98 -1.96 15.53
CA ALA A 240 -27.77 -3.11 15.05
C ALA A 240 -29.23 -3.11 15.54
N VAL A 241 -29.85 -1.93 15.68
CA VAL A 241 -31.31 -1.81 15.86
C VAL A 241 -31.91 -1.32 14.53
N GLY A 242 -32.15 -2.23 13.57
CA GLY A 242 -33.08 -1.90 12.48
C GLY A 242 -32.90 -2.50 11.09
N ILE A 243 -31.96 -3.42 10.82
CA ILE A 243 -31.86 -4.02 9.46
C ILE A 243 -32.03 -5.53 9.53
N PRO A 244 -33.10 -6.10 8.94
CA PRO A 244 -33.34 -7.54 8.95
C PRO A 244 -32.37 -8.27 8.02
N LEU A 245 -31.93 -9.45 8.44
CA LEU A 245 -31.10 -10.36 7.65
C LEU A 245 -31.84 -10.84 6.38
N PRO A 246 -31.17 -10.98 5.23
CA PRO A 246 -31.73 -11.64 4.07
C PRO A 246 -32.06 -13.10 4.39
N LYS A 247 -33.20 -13.58 3.88
CA LYS A 247 -33.63 -14.97 4.03
C LYS A 247 -32.84 -15.86 3.07
N ASP A 248 -32.39 -16.99 3.63
CA ASP A 248 -31.82 -18.23 3.05
C ASP A 248 -31.44 -18.25 1.57
#